data_AF-A0A254UPV4-F1
#
_entry.id   AF-A0A254UPV4-F1
#
_cell.length_a   1.000
_cell.length_b   1.000
_cell.length_c   1.000
_cell.angle_alpha   90.00
_cell.angle_beta   90.00
_cell.angle_gamma   90.00
#
_symmetry.space_group_name_H-M   'P 1'
#
loop_
_entity.id
_entity.type
_entity.pdbx_description
1 polymer ?
#
loop_
_entity_poly.entity_id
_entity_poly.type
_entity_poly.pdbx_seq_one_letter_code
_entity_poly.pdbx_strand_id
1 'polypeptide(L)'
;MSRLLALHSSALLYAFVAAGAAIGGVGRALVSQAAIELAGYGFPWGTLIVNVVGSFVIGFYATLTEPGGRFTVSARMRQFVMTGICGGFTTFSVFSLETFHLLSARHWSLAGVNIGFSILTWMLAVWTGAVLAESLNRLRGDRSATSSMEEETMDMDMPRNAQALRIFIGEDDQNQGRPLYEAIVLKAREMHLAGATVSRGALGYGHSSRLHTTKVLRLSEDLPLVVEIVDSEEKIAAFLPELDRLMTSGLVTIETVRVLQYGQTPAREFD
;
A
#
# COMPACT_ATOMS: atom_id res chain seq x y z
N MET A 1 18.98 -23.41 -1.16
CA MET A 1 19.02 -22.00 -1.60
C MET A 1 17.78 -21.18 -1.20
N SER A 2 16.55 -21.66 -1.43
CA SER A 2 15.29 -20.92 -1.16
C SER A 2 14.96 -20.61 0.32
N ARG A 3 15.52 -21.34 1.30
CA ARG A 3 15.38 -20.99 2.73
C ARG A 3 16.25 -19.80 3.13
N LEU A 4 17.49 -19.74 2.64
CA LEU A 4 18.43 -18.65 2.92
C LEU A 4 17.93 -17.30 2.41
N LEU A 5 17.37 -17.25 1.20
CA LEU A 5 16.78 -16.03 0.64
C LEU A 5 15.56 -15.55 1.44
N ALA A 6 14.65 -16.46 1.84
CA ALA A 6 13.49 -16.09 2.65
C ALA A 6 13.85 -15.64 4.08
N LEU A 7 14.90 -16.24 4.66
CA LEU A 7 15.48 -15.80 5.93
C LEU A 7 16.09 -14.41 5.79
N HIS A 8 16.78 -14.13 4.69
CA HIS A 8 17.35 -12.81 4.39
C HIS A 8 16.26 -11.75 4.23
N SER A 9 15.21 -12.00 3.44
CA SER A 9 14.10 -11.05 3.27
C SER A 9 13.35 -10.77 4.57
N SER A 10 13.15 -11.79 5.41
CA SER A 10 12.54 -11.61 6.74
C SER A 10 13.46 -10.80 7.67
N ALA A 11 14.76 -11.09 7.66
CA ALA A 11 15.75 -10.36 8.45
C ALA A 11 15.83 -8.89 8.04
N LEU A 12 15.77 -8.61 6.74
CA LEU A 12 15.72 -7.24 6.22
C LEU A 12 14.46 -6.50 6.67
N LEU A 13 13.29 -7.16 6.64
CA LEU A 13 12.06 -6.54 7.16
C LEU A 13 12.20 -6.18 8.65
N TYR A 14 12.74 -7.08 9.47
CA TYR A 14 12.96 -6.80 10.89
C TYR A 14 13.99 -5.70 11.11
N ALA A 15 15.04 -5.62 10.29
CA ALA A 15 16.00 -4.53 10.36
C ALA A 15 15.34 -3.17 10.08
N PHE A 16 14.41 -3.10 9.11
CA PHE A 16 13.63 -1.90 8.85
C PHE A 16 12.72 -1.56 10.03
N VAL A 17 11.95 -2.52 10.56
CA VAL A 17 11.11 -2.28 11.75
C VAL A 17 11.95 -1.79 12.93
N ALA A 18 13.11 -2.41 13.19
CA ALA A 18 14.00 -2.02 14.27
C ALA A 18 14.58 -0.61 14.08
N ALA A 19 15.00 -0.26 12.86
CA ALA A 19 15.49 1.08 12.54
C ALA A 19 14.39 2.14 12.74
N GLY A 20 13.17 1.86 12.25
CA GLY A 20 12.02 2.74 12.47
C GLY A 20 11.68 2.88 13.96
N ALA A 21 11.69 1.78 14.71
CA ALA A 21 11.40 1.78 16.15
C ALA A 21 12.45 2.54 16.96
N ALA A 22 13.72 2.47 16.58
CA ALA A 22 14.78 3.27 17.18
C ALA A 22 14.52 4.77 16.97
N ILE A 23 14.19 5.18 15.73
CA ILE A 23 13.84 6.57 15.40
C ILE A 23 12.61 7.02 16.19
N GLY A 24 11.54 6.21 16.20
CA GLY A 24 10.32 6.51 16.93
C GLY A 24 10.55 6.62 18.44
N GLY A 25 11.28 5.67 19.02
CA GLY A 25 11.59 5.65 20.45
C GLY A 25 12.45 6.83 20.91
N VAL A 26 13.46 7.22 20.11
CA VAL A 26 14.26 8.42 20.37
C VAL A 26 13.41 9.68 20.20
N GLY A 27 12.61 9.77 19.15
CA GLY A 27 11.69 10.90 18.93
C GLY A 27 10.71 11.07 20.09
N ARG A 28 10.16 9.98 20.61
CA ARG A 28 9.30 9.99 21.80
C ARG A 28 10.04 10.54 23.00
N ALA A 29 11.25 10.06 23.27
CA ALA A 29 12.04 10.53 24.40
C ALA A 29 12.31 12.05 24.32
N LEU A 30 12.67 12.56 23.15
CA LEU A 30 12.91 13.99 22.92
C LEU A 30 11.64 14.83 23.13
N VAL A 31 10.49 14.39 22.58
CA VAL A 31 9.22 15.10 22.76
C VAL A 31 8.78 15.06 24.23
N SER A 32 8.92 13.92 24.91
CA SER A 32 8.61 13.80 26.33
C SER A 32 9.48 14.73 27.19
N GLN A 33 10.78 14.85 26.89
CA GLN A 33 11.68 15.76 27.59
C GLN A 33 11.32 17.23 27.33
N ALA A 34 11.12 17.62 26.07
CA ALA A 34 10.74 18.98 25.72
C ALA A 34 9.39 19.37 26.34
N ALA A 35 8.42 18.45 26.40
CA ALA A 35 7.14 18.70 27.04
C ALA A 35 7.26 18.97 28.54
N ILE A 36 8.17 18.28 29.23
CA ILE A 36 8.47 18.53 30.65
C ILE A 36 9.09 19.92 30.83
N GLU A 37 10.03 20.32 29.96
CA GLU A 37 10.68 21.64 30.04
C GLU A 37 9.69 22.79 29.79
N LEU A 38 8.74 22.61 28.86
CA LEU A 38 7.81 23.66 28.45
C LEU A 38 6.54 23.73 29.33
N ALA A 39 6.01 22.59 29.76
CA ALA A 39 4.70 22.50 30.42
C ALA A 39 4.76 21.92 31.84
N GLY A 40 5.95 21.49 32.29
CA GLY A 40 6.17 20.95 33.64
C GLY A 40 5.62 19.54 33.86
N TYR A 41 5.64 19.12 35.13
CA TYR A 41 5.28 17.74 35.54
C TYR A 41 3.79 17.54 35.87
N GLY A 42 2.95 18.57 35.76
CA GLY A 42 1.56 18.54 36.24
C GLY A 42 0.60 17.67 35.42
N PHE A 43 0.88 17.49 34.13
CA PHE A 43 0.08 16.66 33.22
C PHE A 43 1.01 15.97 32.20
N PRO A 44 0.73 14.73 31.77
CA PRO A 44 1.57 13.98 30.84
C PRO A 44 1.45 14.48 29.39
N TRP A 45 1.84 15.73 29.16
CA TRP A 45 1.80 16.39 27.85
C TRP A 45 2.63 15.64 26.80
N GLY A 46 3.80 15.12 27.20
CA GLY A 46 4.66 14.35 26.32
C GLY A 46 3.93 13.15 25.72
N THR A 47 3.31 12.33 26.57
CA THR A 47 2.55 11.14 26.16
C THR A 47 1.33 11.50 25.30
N LEU A 48 0.62 12.58 25.65
CA LEU A 48 -0.50 13.06 24.85
C LEU A 48 -0.04 13.44 23.43
N ILE A 49 1.02 14.26 23.31
CA ILE A 49 1.50 14.78 22.02
C ILE A 49 2.02 13.65 21.13
N VAL A 50 2.86 12.76 21.65
CA VAL A 50 3.43 11.67 20.84
C VAL A 50 2.35 10.74 20.32
N ASN A 51 1.33 10.45 21.11
CA ASN A 51 0.22 9.61 20.69
C ASN A 51 -0.71 10.33 19.72
N VAL A 52 -1.02 11.63 19.90
CA VAL A 52 -1.79 12.41 18.92
C VAL A 52 -1.07 12.44 17.57
N VAL A 53 0.19 12.83 17.55
CA VAL A 53 0.98 12.94 16.31
C VAL A 53 1.16 11.57 15.66
N GLY A 54 1.50 10.54 16.45
CA GLY A 54 1.66 9.19 15.93
C GLY A 54 0.37 8.58 15.40
N SER A 55 -0.77 8.80 16.07
CA SER A 55 -2.10 8.38 15.61
C SER A 55 -2.51 9.09 14.32
N PHE A 56 -2.24 10.39 14.19
CA PHE A 56 -2.45 11.11 12.93
C PHE A 56 -1.59 10.55 11.79
N VAL A 57 -0.29 10.39 12.03
CA VAL A 57 0.67 9.90 11.02
C VAL A 57 0.31 8.49 10.56
N ILE A 58 -0.01 7.57 11.48
CA ILE A 58 -0.37 6.21 11.09
C ILE A 58 -1.70 6.17 10.32
N GLY A 59 -2.71 6.96 10.71
CA GLY A 59 -3.97 7.06 9.97
C GLY A 59 -3.76 7.63 8.57
N PHE A 60 -3.00 8.71 8.44
CA PHE A 60 -2.67 9.32 7.15
C PHE A 60 -1.88 8.38 6.26
N TYR A 61 -0.78 7.81 6.77
CA TYR A 61 0.11 6.98 5.98
C TYR A 61 -0.52 5.64 5.60
N ALA A 62 -1.29 5.02 6.50
CA ALA A 62 -1.98 3.77 6.21
C ALA A 62 -2.96 3.92 5.04
N THR A 63 -3.79 4.97 5.06
CA THR A 63 -4.76 5.25 3.99
C THR A 63 -4.10 5.73 2.70
N LEU A 64 -3.01 6.49 2.79
CA LEU A 64 -2.29 6.96 1.59
C LEU A 64 -1.58 5.82 0.83
N THR A 65 -1.18 4.76 1.56
CA THR A 65 -0.43 3.61 1.05
C THR A 65 -1.23 2.31 1.01
N GLU A 66 -2.55 2.41 1.18
CA GLU A 66 -3.43 1.25 1.09
C GLU A 66 -3.53 0.71 -0.35
N PRO A 67 -3.99 -0.53 -0.55
CA PRO A 67 -4.20 -1.08 -1.89
C PRO A 67 -5.14 -0.19 -2.73
N GLY A 68 -4.61 0.44 -3.78
CA GLY A 68 -5.35 1.42 -4.61
C GLY A 68 -5.21 2.89 -4.15
N GLY A 69 -4.48 3.13 -3.07
CA GLY A 69 -4.08 4.46 -2.61
C GLY A 69 -3.07 5.14 -3.54
N ARG A 70 -2.74 6.41 -3.24
CA ARG A 70 -1.94 7.27 -4.12
C ARG A 70 -0.52 6.77 -4.38
N PHE A 71 0.08 6.08 -3.40
CA PHE A 71 1.45 5.59 -3.48
C PHE A 71 1.50 4.07 -3.23
N THR A 72 1.98 3.33 -4.22
CA THR A 72 2.33 1.92 -4.04
C THR A 72 3.66 1.84 -3.30
N VAL A 73 3.65 1.30 -2.08
CA VAL A 73 4.83 1.22 -1.22
C VAL A 73 5.08 -0.22 -0.81
N SER A 74 6.34 -0.67 -0.93
CA SER A 74 6.74 -2.03 -0.55
C SER A 74 6.38 -2.36 0.90
N ALA A 75 6.11 -3.64 1.18
CA ALA A 75 5.76 -4.12 2.52
C ALA A 75 6.79 -3.69 3.59
N ARG A 76 8.08 -3.74 3.26
CA ARG A 76 9.19 -3.32 4.16
C ARG A 76 9.07 -1.87 4.62
N MET A 77 8.79 -0.97 3.68
CA MET A 77 8.68 0.46 3.99
C MET A 77 7.36 0.77 4.71
N ARG A 78 6.27 0.06 4.40
CA ARG A 78 5.03 0.14 5.19
C ARG A 78 5.28 -0.25 6.65
N GLN A 79 6.00 -1.35 6.90
CA GLN A 79 6.33 -1.80 8.24
C GLN A 79 7.34 -0.89 8.96
N PHE A 80 8.30 -0.31 8.24
CA PHE A 80 9.24 0.69 8.78
C PHE A 80 8.49 1.88 9.41
N VAL A 81 7.48 2.41 8.72
CA VAL A 81 6.72 3.59 9.20
C VAL A 81 5.68 3.19 10.23
N MET A 82 4.82 2.22 9.94
CA MET A 82 3.67 1.89 10.78
C MET A 82 4.11 1.16 12.07
N THR A 83 4.80 0.04 11.93
CA THR A 83 5.22 -0.77 13.08
C THR A 83 6.50 -0.24 13.71
N GLY A 84 7.44 0.26 12.90
CA GLY A 84 8.69 0.85 13.38
C GLY A 84 8.47 2.22 14.00
N ILE A 85 8.39 3.27 13.18
CA ILE A 85 8.34 4.67 13.65
C ILE A 85 7.12 4.90 14.55
N CYS A 86 5.90 4.66 14.05
CA CYS A 86 4.70 4.96 14.84
C CYS A 86 4.59 4.04 16.07
N GLY A 87 4.97 2.77 15.94
CA GLY A 87 4.99 1.82 17.07
C GLY A 87 6.02 2.17 18.16
N GLY A 88 7.21 2.69 17.80
CA GLY A 88 8.21 3.14 18.76
C GLY A 88 7.92 4.55 19.33
N PHE A 89 7.26 5.40 18.54
CA PHE A 89 6.94 6.78 18.89
C PHE A 89 5.74 6.90 19.82
N THR A 90 4.70 6.11 19.59
CA THR A 90 3.52 6.06 20.45
C THR A 90 3.72 5.12 21.63
N THR A 91 2.96 5.31 22.71
CA THR A 91 3.06 4.46 23.90
C THR A 91 1.75 4.40 24.67
N PHE A 92 1.27 3.17 24.90
CA PHE A 92 0.17 2.92 25.84
C PHE A 92 0.68 2.53 27.23
N SER A 93 1.87 1.95 27.32
CA SER A 93 2.47 1.52 28.59
C SER A 93 2.85 2.69 29.49
N VAL A 94 3.46 3.74 28.94
CA VAL A 94 3.78 4.97 29.71
C VAL A 94 2.50 5.69 30.12
N PHE A 95 1.52 5.82 29.23
CA PHE A 95 0.20 6.35 29.54
C PHE A 95 -0.47 5.60 30.72
N SER A 96 -0.39 4.26 30.72
CA SER A 96 -0.94 3.43 31.79
C SER A 96 -0.24 3.68 33.13
N LEU A 97 1.09 3.80 33.12
CA LEU A 97 1.89 4.08 34.31
C LEU A 97 1.62 5.48 34.87
N GLU A 98 1.55 6.50 34.01
CA GLU A 98 1.22 7.88 34.39
C GLU A 98 -0.20 7.97 34.98
N THR A 99 -1.16 7.31 34.34
CA THR A 99 -2.53 7.23 34.85
C THR A 99 -2.58 6.53 36.19
N PHE A 100 -1.86 5.41 36.34
CA PHE A 100 -1.76 4.71 37.62
C PHE A 100 -1.17 5.61 38.71
N HIS A 101 -0.08 6.33 38.43
CA HIS A 101 0.51 7.27 39.38
C HIS A 101 -0.45 8.39 39.79
N LEU A 102 -1.22 8.96 38.85
CA LEU A 102 -2.23 9.97 39.17
C LEU A 102 -3.33 9.40 40.08
N LEU A 103 -3.79 8.18 39.83
CA LEU A 103 -4.77 7.48 40.67
C LEU A 103 -4.21 7.17 42.06
N SER A 104 -2.97 6.65 42.13
CA SER A 104 -2.28 6.35 43.41
C SER A 104 -2.06 7.61 44.25
N ALA A 105 -1.75 8.74 43.61
CA ALA A 105 -1.61 10.04 44.25
C ALA A 105 -2.94 10.73 44.56
N ARG A 106 -4.09 10.05 44.36
CA ARG A 106 -5.45 10.57 44.60
C ARG A 106 -5.82 11.79 43.73
N HIS A 107 -5.13 12.02 42.63
CA HIS A 107 -5.46 13.05 41.64
C HIS A 107 -6.51 12.54 40.63
N TRP A 108 -7.70 12.18 41.14
CA TRP A 108 -8.77 11.54 40.36
C TRP A 108 -9.24 12.36 39.16
N SER A 109 -9.31 13.69 39.31
CA SER A 109 -9.72 14.60 38.24
C SER A 109 -8.72 14.56 37.09
N LEU A 110 -7.42 14.70 37.37
CA LEU A 110 -6.36 14.64 36.37
C LEU A 110 -6.26 13.26 35.72
N ALA A 111 -6.43 12.18 36.49
CA ALA A 111 -6.49 10.83 35.91
C ALA A 111 -7.68 10.67 34.95
N GLY A 112 -8.87 11.14 35.34
CA GLY A 112 -10.06 11.09 34.50
C GLY A 112 -9.91 11.92 33.23
N VAL A 113 -9.36 13.14 33.34
CA VAL A 113 -9.02 13.97 32.18
C VAL A 113 -7.99 13.28 31.29
N ASN A 114 -6.92 12.73 31.87
CA ASN A 114 -5.88 12.03 31.11
C ASN A 114 -6.48 10.87 30.31
N ILE A 115 -7.35 10.05 30.90
CA ILE A 115 -7.97 8.91 30.19
C ILE A 115 -8.91 9.40 29.09
N GLY A 116 -9.91 10.22 29.45
CA GLY A 116 -10.97 10.61 28.52
C GLY A 116 -10.45 11.48 27.38
N PHE A 117 -9.68 12.51 27.72
CA PHE A 117 -9.15 13.46 26.74
C PHE A 117 -8.14 12.81 25.80
N SER A 118 -7.25 11.97 26.32
CA SER A 118 -6.25 11.29 25.49
C SER A 118 -6.89 10.33 24.49
N ILE A 119 -7.77 9.43 24.93
CA ILE A 119 -8.41 8.47 24.03
C ILE A 119 -9.21 9.19 22.94
N LEU A 120 -9.97 10.23 23.32
CA LEU A 120 -10.76 11.01 22.37
C LEU A 120 -9.85 11.69 21.33
N THR A 121 -8.80 12.38 21.77
CA THR A 121 -7.90 13.10 20.87
C THR A 121 -7.11 12.17 19.96
N TRP A 122 -6.65 11.00 20.45
CA TRP A 122 -5.95 10.01 19.61
C TRP A 122 -6.86 9.39 18.55
N MET A 123 -8.12 9.11 18.90
CA MET A 123 -9.13 8.63 17.94
C MET A 123 -9.49 9.68 16.89
N LEU A 124 -9.65 10.94 17.28
CA LEU A 124 -9.85 12.03 16.32
C LEU A 124 -8.63 12.26 15.43
N ALA A 125 -7.42 12.12 15.97
CA ALA A 125 -6.18 12.27 15.22
C ALA A 125 -6.04 11.20 14.12
N VAL A 126 -6.28 9.92 14.43
CA VAL A 126 -6.23 8.86 13.41
C VAL A 126 -7.31 9.05 12.35
N TRP A 127 -8.52 9.43 12.76
CA TRP A 127 -9.63 9.67 11.83
C TRP A 127 -9.34 10.83 10.88
N THR A 128 -8.87 11.97 11.41
CA THR A 128 -8.51 13.13 10.59
C THR A 128 -7.34 12.84 9.65
N GLY A 129 -6.34 12.08 10.10
CA GLY A 129 -5.27 11.59 9.23
C GLY A 129 -5.79 10.78 8.05
N ALA A 130 -6.66 9.79 8.31
CA ALA A 130 -7.26 8.96 7.28
C ALA A 130 -8.12 9.77 6.29
N VAL A 131 -8.98 10.67 6.79
CA VAL A 131 -9.83 11.53 5.95
C VAL A 131 -9.00 12.44 5.04
N LEU A 132 -7.90 13.01 5.57
CA LEU A 132 -7.02 13.84 4.77
C LEU A 132 -6.33 13.03 3.66
N ALA A 133 -5.83 11.83 3.96
CA ALA A 133 -5.22 10.95 2.97
C ALA A 133 -6.22 10.53 1.87
N GLU A 134 -7.45 10.20 2.26
CA GLU A 134 -8.54 9.87 1.33
C GLU A 134 -8.84 11.02 0.36
N SER A 135 -8.90 12.27 0.87
CA SER A 135 -9.09 13.44 0.03
C SER A 135 -7.97 13.61 -1.02
N LEU A 136 -6.73 13.23 -0.68
CA LEU A 136 -5.57 13.28 -1.57
C LEU A 136 -5.55 12.13 -2.58
N ASN A 137 -6.10 10.96 -2.23
CA ASN A 137 -6.26 9.82 -3.13
C ASN A 137 -7.26 10.16 -4.26
N ARG A 138 -8.39 10.79 -3.92
CA ARG A 138 -9.44 11.18 -4.89
C ARG A 138 -8.95 12.16 -5.96
N LEU A 139 -8.06 13.09 -5.62
CA LEU A 139 -7.56 14.12 -6.54
C LEU A 139 -6.68 13.60 -7.70
N ARG A 140 -6.26 12.33 -7.69
CA ARG A 140 -5.51 11.72 -8.82
C ARG A 140 -6.38 10.83 -9.70
N GLY A 141 -7.49 10.28 -9.18
CA GLY A 141 -8.50 9.59 -10.00
C GLY A 141 -9.10 10.51 -11.07
N ASP A 142 -9.15 11.81 -10.79
CA ASP A 142 -9.72 12.83 -11.68
C ASP A 142 -8.69 13.51 -12.60
N ARG A 143 -7.39 13.47 -12.27
CA ARG A 143 -6.35 14.19 -13.03
C ARG A 143 -5.72 13.37 -14.17
N SER A 144 -5.92 12.06 -14.23
CA SER A 144 -5.59 11.33 -15.46
C SER A 144 -6.67 11.43 -16.53
N ALA A 145 -7.81 12.06 -16.23
CA ALA A 145 -8.94 12.19 -17.15
C ALA A 145 -9.08 13.59 -17.78
N THR A 146 -8.25 14.58 -17.44
CA THR A 146 -8.50 15.96 -17.93
C THR A 146 -7.25 16.83 -18.14
N SER A 147 -6.19 16.32 -18.76
CA SER A 147 -5.30 17.24 -19.48
C SER A 147 -4.73 16.61 -20.75
N SER A 148 -5.22 17.16 -21.87
CA SER A 148 -4.79 17.02 -23.26
C SER A 148 -4.85 15.61 -23.86
N MET A 149 -6.08 15.13 -24.05
CA MET A 149 -6.39 14.15 -25.10
C MET A 149 -6.98 14.93 -26.27
N GLU A 150 -6.17 15.21 -27.29
CA GLU A 150 -6.69 15.12 -28.65
C GLU A 150 -6.88 13.62 -28.87
N GLU A 151 -8.13 13.17 -28.79
CA GLU A 151 -8.54 11.84 -29.22
C GLU A 151 -8.25 11.74 -30.73
N GLU A 152 -7.08 11.23 -31.09
CA GLU A 152 -7.05 10.33 -32.24
C GLU A 152 -7.80 9.06 -31.80
N THR A 153 -9.11 9.06 -32.02
CA THR A 153 -9.90 7.82 -32.09
C THR A 153 -9.31 6.96 -33.21
N MET A 154 -8.30 6.17 -32.88
CA MET A 154 -7.90 5.04 -33.70
C MET A 154 -9.00 4.00 -33.55
N ASP A 155 -9.81 3.90 -34.61
CA ASP A 155 -10.78 2.83 -34.81
C ASP A 155 -10.01 1.50 -34.89
N MET A 156 -9.74 0.92 -33.72
CA MET A 156 -9.04 -0.34 -33.57
C MET A 156 -10.09 -1.44 -33.64
N ASP A 157 -10.33 -1.95 -34.85
CA ASP A 157 -11.19 -3.11 -35.07
C ASP A 157 -10.57 -4.34 -34.39
N MET A 158 -11.12 -4.73 -33.25
CA MET A 158 -10.68 -5.91 -32.51
C MET A 158 -11.28 -7.15 -33.16
N PRO A 159 -10.47 -8.14 -33.57
CA PRO A 159 -10.99 -9.33 -34.21
C PRO A 159 -11.95 -10.08 -33.28
N ARG A 160 -13.02 -10.65 -33.85
CA ARG A 160 -14.01 -11.45 -33.09
C ARG A 160 -13.37 -12.58 -32.30
N ASN A 161 -12.28 -13.14 -32.80
CA ASN A 161 -11.44 -14.11 -32.10
C ASN A 161 -10.16 -13.41 -31.67
N ALA A 162 -9.91 -13.38 -30.36
CA ALA A 162 -8.73 -12.77 -29.75
C ALA A 162 -8.10 -13.77 -28.77
N GLN A 163 -6.95 -13.42 -28.23
CA GLN A 163 -6.28 -14.15 -27.17
C GLN A 163 -6.23 -13.29 -25.91
N ALA A 164 -6.62 -13.89 -24.78
CA ALA A 164 -6.42 -13.34 -23.45
C ALA A 164 -5.12 -13.91 -22.87
N LEU A 165 -4.12 -13.05 -22.77
CA LEU A 165 -2.85 -13.32 -22.11
C LEU A 165 -2.97 -12.94 -20.63
N ARG A 166 -2.74 -13.90 -19.72
CA ARG A 166 -2.69 -13.67 -18.27
C ARG A 166 -1.29 -13.93 -17.75
N ILE A 167 -0.78 -12.96 -17.01
CA ILE A 167 0.56 -12.95 -16.44
C ILE A 167 0.44 -12.87 -14.92
N PHE A 168 0.92 -13.89 -14.23
CA PHE A 168 0.86 -13.99 -12.78
C PHE A 168 2.20 -13.62 -12.17
N ILE A 169 2.23 -12.55 -11.38
CA ILE A 169 3.43 -11.97 -10.76
C ILE A 169 3.14 -11.58 -9.31
N GLY A 170 4.19 -11.38 -8.51
CA GLY A 170 4.08 -10.82 -7.15
C GLY A 170 3.98 -9.30 -7.17
N GLU A 171 3.39 -8.71 -6.12
CA GLU A 171 3.34 -7.24 -5.95
C GLU A 171 4.74 -6.64 -5.75
N ASP A 172 5.66 -7.40 -5.14
CA ASP A 172 7.03 -6.97 -4.88
C ASP A 172 7.99 -7.24 -6.06
N ASP A 173 7.53 -7.85 -7.17
CA ASP A 173 8.36 -8.12 -8.35
C ASP A 173 8.78 -6.81 -9.04
N GLN A 174 10.08 -6.71 -9.39
CA GLN A 174 10.66 -5.51 -9.98
C GLN A 174 11.47 -5.80 -11.24
N ASN A 175 11.44 -4.87 -12.19
CA ASN A 175 12.34 -4.82 -13.33
C ASN A 175 13.07 -3.47 -13.36
N GLN A 176 14.41 -3.48 -13.32
CA GLN A 176 15.26 -2.29 -13.32
C GLN A 176 14.86 -1.21 -12.27
N GLY A 177 14.40 -1.64 -11.09
CA GLY A 177 13.99 -0.75 -10.00
C GLY A 177 12.57 -0.15 -10.12
N ARG A 178 11.78 -0.58 -11.12
CA ARG A 178 10.36 -0.26 -11.26
C ARG A 178 9.47 -1.48 -10.99
N PRO A 179 8.23 -1.32 -10.52
CA PRO A 179 7.30 -2.43 -10.36
C PRO A 179 7.06 -3.17 -11.68
N LEU A 180 7.11 -4.50 -11.66
CA LEU A 180 7.03 -5.32 -12.87
C LEU A 180 5.68 -5.15 -13.59
N TYR A 181 4.56 -5.11 -12.86
CA TYR A 181 3.24 -4.91 -13.46
C TYR A 181 3.14 -3.59 -14.25
N GLU A 182 3.77 -2.52 -13.76
CA GLU A 182 3.76 -1.22 -14.41
C GLU A 182 4.61 -1.26 -15.69
N ALA A 183 5.77 -1.90 -15.63
CA ALA A 183 6.63 -2.10 -16.82
C ALA A 183 5.91 -2.89 -17.93
N ILE A 184 5.17 -3.94 -17.56
CA ILE A 184 4.38 -4.76 -18.51
C ILE A 184 3.27 -3.91 -19.16
N VAL A 185 2.49 -3.17 -18.37
CA VAL A 185 1.38 -2.34 -18.88
C VAL A 185 1.90 -1.21 -19.78
N LEU A 186 3.00 -0.55 -19.39
CA LEU A 186 3.62 0.47 -20.22
C LEU A 186 4.13 -0.11 -21.54
N LYS A 187 4.74 -1.30 -21.51
CA LYS A 187 5.21 -1.96 -22.72
C LYS A 187 4.06 -2.39 -23.63
N ALA A 188 2.99 -2.91 -23.07
CA ALA A 188 1.76 -3.24 -23.79
C ALA A 188 1.18 -2.01 -24.50
N ARG A 189 1.19 -0.85 -23.84
CA ARG A 189 0.76 0.43 -24.43
C ARG A 189 1.70 0.92 -25.54
N GLU A 190 3.01 0.83 -25.33
CA GLU A 190 4.02 1.16 -26.37
C GLU A 190 3.84 0.33 -27.63
N MET A 191 3.44 -0.94 -27.49
CA MET A 191 3.17 -1.85 -28.60
C MET A 191 1.74 -1.75 -29.16
N HIS A 192 0.96 -0.77 -28.68
CA HIS A 192 -0.40 -0.49 -29.14
C HIS A 192 -1.32 -1.72 -29.06
N LEU A 193 -1.26 -2.42 -27.92
CA LEU A 193 -2.22 -3.47 -27.59
C LEU A 193 -3.59 -2.86 -27.21
N ALA A 194 -4.66 -3.59 -27.51
CA ALA A 194 -6.04 -3.13 -27.39
C ALA A 194 -6.48 -2.80 -25.95
N GLY A 195 -5.88 -3.46 -24.94
CA GLY A 195 -6.12 -3.16 -23.54
C GLY A 195 -5.31 -4.06 -22.59
N ALA A 196 -5.02 -3.54 -21.40
CA ALA A 196 -4.36 -4.27 -20.32
C ALA A 196 -5.03 -3.93 -18.98
N THR A 197 -5.34 -4.94 -18.19
CA THR A 197 -5.96 -4.82 -16.88
C THR A 197 -5.07 -5.47 -15.83
N VAL A 198 -4.86 -4.80 -14.70
CA VAL A 198 -4.11 -5.38 -13.56
C VAL A 198 -5.09 -5.65 -12.43
N SER A 199 -5.20 -6.92 -12.03
CA SER A 199 -6.07 -7.37 -10.93
C SER A 199 -5.22 -7.84 -9.74
N ARG A 200 -5.57 -7.41 -8.53
CA ARG A 200 -4.93 -7.86 -7.29
C ARG A 200 -5.75 -8.98 -6.66
N GLY A 201 -5.12 -10.13 -6.41
CA GLY A 201 -5.74 -11.24 -5.70
C GLY A 201 -5.66 -11.09 -4.18
N ALA A 202 -6.64 -11.64 -3.47
CA ALA A 202 -6.66 -11.64 -2.00
C ALA A 202 -5.60 -12.58 -1.41
N LEU A 203 -5.30 -13.69 -2.09
CA LEU A 203 -4.29 -14.71 -1.75
C LEU A 203 -3.97 -15.53 -3.01
N GLY A 204 -2.77 -16.10 -3.08
CA GLY A 204 -2.35 -16.96 -4.18
C GLY A 204 -1.14 -17.82 -3.83
N TYR A 205 -0.87 -18.83 -4.64
CA TYR A 205 0.33 -19.67 -4.54
C TYR A 205 0.89 -19.91 -5.95
N GLY A 206 2.21 -20.01 -6.09
CA GLY A 206 2.85 -20.19 -7.39
C GLY A 206 4.26 -20.77 -7.30
N HIS A 207 4.89 -20.98 -8.45
CA HIS A 207 6.23 -21.57 -8.52
C HIS A 207 7.30 -20.73 -7.77
N SER A 208 7.11 -19.40 -7.76
CA SER A 208 7.97 -18.44 -7.03
C SER A 208 7.36 -18.00 -5.69
N SER A 209 6.05 -18.19 -5.50
CA SER A 209 5.29 -17.60 -4.40
C SER A 209 4.80 -18.69 -3.44
N ARG A 210 5.49 -18.80 -2.30
CA ARG A 210 5.16 -19.74 -1.21
C ARG A 210 3.80 -19.38 -0.62
N LEU A 211 3.00 -20.40 -0.31
CA LEU A 211 1.81 -20.29 0.55
C LEU A 211 2.15 -19.55 1.85
N HIS A 212 1.79 -18.27 1.93
CA HIS A 212 1.81 -17.51 3.18
C HIS A 212 0.42 -17.58 3.82
N THR A 213 0.20 -18.65 4.59
CA THR A 213 -0.90 -18.70 5.56
C THR A 213 -0.53 -17.81 6.75
N THR A 214 -1.55 -17.25 7.40
CA THR A 214 -1.51 -16.52 8.66
C THR A 214 -0.85 -17.32 9.79
N LYS A 215 0.49 -17.37 9.81
CA LYS A 215 1.24 -17.62 11.03
C LYS A 215 1.74 -16.25 11.51
N VAL A 216 1.21 -15.87 12.68
CA VAL A 216 1.34 -14.70 13.57
C VAL A 216 2.63 -13.83 13.52
N LEU A 217 3.68 -14.21 12.77
CA LEU A 217 5.01 -13.60 12.79
C LEU A 217 5.62 -13.31 11.41
N ARG A 218 4.84 -13.17 10.33
CA ARG A 218 5.34 -12.64 9.04
C ARG A 218 4.42 -11.58 8.45
N LEU A 219 4.79 -10.31 8.66
CA LEU A 219 4.15 -9.11 8.08
C LEU A 219 4.62 -8.81 6.64
N SER A 220 4.76 -9.84 5.79
CA SER A 220 5.13 -9.67 4.37
C SER A 220 4.06 -10.34 3.50
N GLU A 221 3.12 -9.55 3.01
CA GLU A 221 2.07 -9.96 2.08
C GLU A 221 2.57 -9.66 0.65
N ASP A 222 3.34 -10.57 0.06
CA ASP A 222 3.58 -10.53 -1.40
C ASP A 222 2.30 -11.04 -2.09
N LEU A 223 1.37 -10.11 -2.35
CA LEU A 223 0.06 -10.45 -2.91
C LEU A 223 0.18 -10.79 -4.40
N PRO A 224 -0.57 -11.78 -4.90
CA PRO A 224 -0.56 -12.10 -6.32
C PRO A 224 -1.23 -10.98 -7.13
N LEU A 225 -0.56 -10.56 -8.20
CA LEU A 225 -1.11 -9.70 -9.24
C LEU A 225 -1.29 -10.53 -10.53
N VAL A 226 -2.40 -10.28 -11.22
CA VAL A 226 -2.70 -10.85 -12.54
C VAL A 226 -2.81 -9.70 -13.52
N VAL A 227 -1.89 -9.64 -14.49
CA VAL A 227 -1.99 -8.72 -15.62
C VAL A 227 -2.66 -9.48 -16.77
N GLU A 228 -3.82 -9.00 -17.20
CA GLU A 228 -4.59 -9.55 -18.32
C GLU A 228 -4.55 -8.60 -19.51
N ILE A 229 -4.15 -9.11 -20.67
CA ILE A 229 -4.07 -8.38 -21.94
C ILE A 229 -4.92 -9.14 -22.95
N VAL A 230 -5.81 -8.45 -23.66
CA VAL A 230 -6.66 -9.06 -24.69
C VAL A 230 -6.39 -8.39 -26.01
N ASP A 231 -5.94 -9.16 -27.00
CA ASP A 231 -5.73 -8.68 -28.37
C ASP A 231 -5.74 -9.84 -29.38
N SER A 232 -5.64 -9.51 -30.66
CA SER A 232 -5.30 -10.40 -31.77
C SER A 232 -4.11 -11.32 -31.47
N GLU A 233 -4.16 -12.54 -31.98
CA GLU A 233 -3.11 -13.55 -31.81
C GLU A 233 -1.75 -13.05 -32.31
N GLU A 234 -1.73 -12.30 -33.41
CA GLU A 234 -0.50 -11.75 -34.00
C GLU A 234 0.17 -10.75 -33.05
N LYS A 235 -0.62 -9.86 -32.43
CA LYS A 235 -0.08 -8.86 -31.49
C LYS A 235 0.35 -9.49 -30.17
N ILE A 236 -0.39 -10.47 -29.66
CA ILE A 236 0.02 -11.22 -28.47
C ILE A 236 1.34 -11.97 -28.74
N ALA A 237 1.45 -12.66 -29.88
CA ALA A 237 2.68 -13.36 -30.26
C ALA A 237 3.89 -12.41 -30.39
N ALA A 238 3.68 -11.19 -30.92
CA ALA A 238 4.72 -10.17 -31.00
C ALA A 238 5.14 -9.63 -29.62
N PHE A 239 4.23 -9.63 -28.64
CA PHE A 239 4.50 -9.15 -27.27
C PHE A 239 5.31 -10.14 -26.43
N LEU A 240 5.16 -11.46 -26.66
CA LEU A 240 5.80 -12.50 -25.85
C LEU A 240 7.34 -12.35 -25.71
N PRO A 241 8.11 -12.08 -26.78
CA PRO A 241 9.56 -11.90 -26.66
C PRO A 241 9.96 -10.68 -25.82
N GLU A 242 9.16 -9.62 -25.81
CA GLU A 242 9.39 -8.45 -24.96
C GLU A 242 9.01 -8.76 -23.51
N LEU A 243 7.94 -9.51 -23.29
CA LEU A 243 7.55 -9.98 -21.96
C LEU A 243 8.65 -10.84 -21.33
N ASP A 244 9.23 -11.77 -22.09
CA ASP A 244 10.35 -12.63 -21.64
C ASP A 244 11.60 -11.82 -21.26
N ARG A 245 11.81 -10.63 -21.84
CA ARG A 245 12.91 -9.73 -21.45
C ARG A 245 12.63 -9.00 -20.15
N LEU A 246 11.35 -8.72 -19.87
CA LEU A 246 10.92 -8.03 -18.65
C LEU A 246 10.83 -8.99 -17.45
N MET A 247 10.51 -10.26 -17.70
CA MET A 247 10.26 -11.26 -16.66
C MET A 247 11.46 -12.19 -16.47
N THR A 248 11.86 -12.42 -15.22
CA THR A 248 12.88 -13.44 -14.89
C THR A 248 12.24 -14.80 -14.57
N SER A 249 11.05 -14.81 -13.99
CA SER A 249 10.25 -16.01 -13.70
C SER A 249 8.79 -15.62 -13.45
N GLY A 250 7.84 -16.41 -13.92
CA GLY A 250 6.41 -16.21 -13.64
C GLY A 250 5.55 -17.25 -14.35
N LEU A 251 4.27 -17.32 -14.00
CA LEU A 251 3.31 -18.12 -14.75
C LEU A 251 2.65 -17.22 -15.79
N VAL A 252 2.67 -17.66 -17.05
CA VAL A 252 2.03 -16.98 -18.17
C VAL A 252 1.11 -17.98 -18.85
N THR A 253 -0.15 -17.60 -19.08
CA THR A 253 -1.15 -18.44 -19.73
C THR A 253 -1.83 -17.67 -20.84
N ILE A 254 -2.18 -18.35 -21.94
CA ILE A 254 -2.92 -17.79 -23.06
C ILE A 254 -4.22 -18.58 -23.21
N GLU A 255 -5.34 -17.88 -23.37
CA GLU A 255 -6.65 -18.46 -23.62
C GLU A 255 -7.29 -17.80 -24.86
N THR A 256 -7.85 -18.59 -25.77
CA THR A 256 -8.61 -18.04 -26.90
C THR A 256 -9.96 -17.52 -26.41
N VAL A 257 -10.25 -16.25 -26.66
CA VAL A 257 -11.49 -15.59 -26.24
C VAL A 257 -12.24 -15.02 -27.44
N ARG A 258 -13.56 -14.93 -27.32
CA ARG A 258 -14.40 -14.27 -28.31
C ARG A 258 -14.78 -12.88 -27.83
N VAL A 259 -14.35 -11.86 -28.56
CA VAL A 259 -14.70 -10.46 -28.27
C VAL A 259 -16.13 -10.22 -28.75
N LEU A 260 -17.03 -9.89 -27.81
CA LEU A 260 -18.41 -9.56 -28.12
C LEU A 260 -18.59 -8.06 -28.44
N GLN A 261 -17.78 -7.23 -27.80
CA GLN A 261 -17.84 -5.78 -27.94
C GLN A 261 -16.47 -5.17 -27.62
N TYR A 262 -16.08 -4.17 -28.40
CA TYR A 262 -14.91 -3.32 -28.19
C TYR A 262 -15.27 -1.91 -28.67
N GLY A 263 -15.01 -0.87 -27.87
CA GLY A 263 -15.43 0.50 -28.18
C GLY A 263 -16.92 0.80 -27.90
N GLN A 264 -17.37 2.02 -28.24
CA GLN A 264 -18.74 2.46 -27.96
C GLN A 264 -19.75 1.81 -28.91
N THR A 265 -20.81 1.26 -28.34
CA THR A 265 -22.08 1.05 -29.06
C THR A 265 -22.65 2.43 -29.35
N PRO A 266 -22.93 2.83 -30.60
CA PRO A 266 -23.77 4.00 -30.81
C PRO A 266 -25.09 3.74 -30.10
N ALA A 267 -25.48 4.64 -29.20
CA ALA A 267 -26.72 4.55 -28.45
C ALA A 267 -27.84 4.21 -29.44
N ARG A 268 -28.52 3.09 -29.22
CA ARG A 268 -29.75 2.79 -29.95
C ARG A 268 -30.71 3.92 -29.65
N GLU A 269 -30.90 4.82 -30.61
CA GLU A 269 -32.08 5.68 -30.68
C GLU A 269 -33.28 4.74 -30.72
N PHE A 270 -34.02 4.72 -29.61
CA PHE A 270 -35.36 4.17 -29.58
C PHE A 270 -36.28 5.29 -30.10
N ASP A 271 -36.74 5.12 -31.35
CA ASP A 271 -37.93 5.81 -31.89
C ASP A 271 -39.20 5.40 -31.10
#